data_AF-A0AAX6QZD8-F1
#
_entry.id   AF-A0AAX6QZD8-F1
#
_cell.length_a   1.000
_cell.length_b   1.000
_cell.length_c   1.000
_cell.angle_alpha   90.00
_cell.angle_beta   90.00
_cell.angle_gamma   90.00
#
_symmetry.space_group_name_H-M   'P 1'
#
loop_
_entity.id
_entity.type
_entity.pdbx_description
1 polymer ?
#
loop_
_entity_poly.entity_id
_entity_poly.type
_entity_poly.pdbx_seq_one_letter_code
_entity_poly.pdbx_strand_id
1 'polypeptide(L)'
;MVIEIIEKKFEDLRKDKTLDLHGIATLATSSSFSGILSNFVLRYSLNVKHDALKTYASLTALPFLSTIVTYKFLVIDTLYSGNISKDNCVLRSSLVSIICGVIYPSGLAFSKNGRLVVKYHTVPLPQKGRVLLHWFLLCHKNIKGMVIPLVFMTAFGLFGGLQHYGIF
;
A
#
# COMPACT_ATOMS: atom_id res chain seq x y z
N MET A 1 -34.00 28.06 -10.94
CA MET A 1 -34.33 26.92 -11.84
C MET A 1 -33.13 26.39 -12.63
N VAL A 2 -32.59 27.07 -13.65
CA VAL A 2 -31.44 26.53 -14.44
C VAL A 2 -30.17 26.38 -13.59
N ILE A 3 -29.86 27.38 -12.76
CA ILE A 3 -28.71 27.34 -11.85
C ILE A 3 -28.85 26.21 -10.82
N GLU A 4 -30.03 26.03 -10.21
CA GLU A 4 -30.29 24.91 -9.28
C GLU A 4 -30.19 23.54 -9.95
N ILE A 5 -30.62 23.41 -11.21
CA ILE A 5 -30.49 22.15 -11.96
C ILE A 5 -29.02 21.85 -12.26
N ILE A 6 -28.23 22.87 -12.60
CA ILE A 6 -26.78 22.75 -12.83
C ILE A 6 -26.07 22.40 -11.52
N GLU A 7 -26.40 23.07 -10.43
CA GLU A 7 -25.82 22.85 -9.09
C GLU A 7 -26.17 21.45 -8.58
N LYS A 8 -27.41 21.00 -8.77
CA LYS A 8 -27.84 19.64 -8.43
C LYS A 8 -27.15 18.56 -9.27
N LYS A 9 -26.94 18.81 -10.58
CA LYS A 9 -26.14 17.91 -11.42
C LYS A 9 -24.67 17.89 -11.03
N PHE A 10 -24.11 19.02 -10.62
CA PHE A 10 -22.74 19.10 -10.10
C PHE A 10 -22.60 18.37 -8.76
N GLU A 11 -23.57 18.49 -7.86
CA GLU A 11 -23.62 17.69 -6.64
C GLU A 11 -23.72 16.20 -6.94
N ASP A 12 -24.55 15.79 -7.89
CA ASP A 12 -24.70 14.39 -8.29
C ASP A 12 -23.42 13.85 -8.94
N LEU A 13 -22.72 14.65 -9.75
CA LEU A 13 -21.39 14.32 -10.28
C LEU A 13 -20.32 14.23 -9.19
N ARG A 14 -20.34 15.15 -8.22
CA ARG A 14 -19.41 15.09 -7.07
C ARG A 14 -19.71 13.91 -6.16
N LYS A 15 -20.94 13.42 -6.15
CA LYS A 15 -21.36 12.17 -5.50
C LYS A 15 -21.10 10.93 -6.37
N ASP A 16 -20.58 11.08 -7.59
CA ASP A 16 -20.31 9.96 -8.48
C ASP A 16 -19.13 9.13 -7.96
N LYS A 17 -19.47 8.17 -7.10
CA LYS A 17 -18.56 7.22 -6.44
C LYS A 17 -17.78 6.35 -7.42
N THR A 18 -18.11 6.35 -8.71
CA THR A 18 -17.48 5.47 -9.70
C THR A 18 -16.01 5.84 -9.95
N LEU A 19 -15.69 7.14 -9.98
CA LEU A 19 -14.33 7.65 -10.20
C LEU A 19 -13.43 7.40 -8.97
N ASP A 20 -13.98 7.65 -7.77
CA ASP A 20 -13.34 7.31 -6.50
C ASP A 20 -13.09 5.79 -6.38
N LEU A 21 -14.06 4.96 -6.78
CA LEU A 21 -13.94 3.50 -6.71
C LEU A 21 -12.86 2.96 -7.65
N HIS A 22 -12.77 3.49 -8.88
CA HIS A 22 -11.74 3.05 -9.84
C HIS A 22 -10.33 3.46 -9.37
N GLY A 23 -10.16 4.68 -8.86
CA GLY A 23 -8.89 5.14 -8.29
C GLY A 23 -8.45 4.32 -7.07
N ILE A 24 -9.36 4.05 -6.14
CA ILE A 24 -9.08 3.17 -4.99
C ILE A 24 -8.73 1.75 -5.44
N ALA A 25 -9.47 1.19 -6.40
CA ALA A 25 -9.25 -0.17 -6.86
C ALA A 25 -7.89 -0.34 -7.55
N THR A 26 -7.48 0.63 -8.37
CA THR A 26 -6.16 0.62 -9.02
C THR A 26 -5.03 0.75 -7.99
N LEU A 27 -5.19 1.61 -6.99
CA LEU A 27 -4.23 1.76 -5.89
C LEU A 27 -4.13 0.49 -5.05
N ALA A 28 -5.26 -0.09 -4.65
CA ALA A 28 -5.32 -1.33 -3.88
C ALA A 28 -4.72 -2.52 -4.65
N THR A 29 -4.99 -2.61 -5.95
CA THR A 29 -4.41 -3.63 -6.82
C THR A 29 -2.89 -3.47 -6.92
N SER A 30 -2.41 -2.24 -7.08
CA SER A 30 -0.98 -1.95 -7.05
C SER A 30 -0.34 -2.35 -5.72
N SER A 31 -1.07 -2.20 -4.61
CA SER A 31 -0.59 -2.55 -3.27
C SER A 31 -0.43 -4.06 -3.10
N SER A 32 -1.37 -4.83 -3.65
CA SER A 32 -1.24 -6.29 -3.78
C SER A 32 0.01 -6.68 -4.57
N PHE A 33 0.26 -6.04 -5.72
CA PHE A 33 1.46 -6.31 -6.52
C PHE A 33 2.75 -6.00 -5.75
N SER A 34 2.77 -4.89 -5.02
CA SER A 34 3.88 -4.55 -4.13
C SER A 34 4.08 -5.59 -3.02
N GLY A 35 2.99 -6.12 -2.45
CA GLY A 35 3.04 -7.23 -1.50
C GLY A 35 3.60 -8.53 -2.08
N ILE A 36 3.20 -8.89 -3.30
CA ILE A 36 3.77 -10.02 -4.05
C ILE A 36 5.26 -9.83 -4.27
N LEU A 37 5.67 -8.65 -4.77
CA LEU A 37 7.07 -8.33 -5.03
C LEU A 37 7.91 -8.33 -3.75
N SER A 38 7.40 -7.73 -2.67
CA SER A 38 8.02 -7.77 -1.34
C SER A 38 8.25 -9.20 -0.87
N ASN A 39 7.23 -10.06 -1.02
CA ASN A 39 7.32 -11.46 -0.64
C ASN A 39 8.39 -12.19 -1.45
N PHE A 40 8.41 -11.98 -2.77
CA PHE A 40 9.37 -12.59 -3.67
C PHE A 40 10.81 -12.23 -3.28
N VAL A 41 11.09 -10.93 -3.13
CA VAL A 41 12.41 -10.39 -2.77
C VAL A 41 12.90 -10.95 -1.43
N LEU A 42 12.03 -10.97 -0.42
CA LEU A 42 12.39 -11.40 0.93
C LEU A 42 12.52 -12.92 1.03
N ARG A 43 11.68 -13.69 0.32
CA ARG A 43 11.83 -15.15 0.22
C ARG A 43 13.14 -15.54 -0.42
N TYR A 44 13.50 -14.86 -1.52
CA TYR A 44 14.77 -15.07 -2.19
C TYR A 44 15.94 -14.78 -1.26
N SER A 45 15.90 -13.64 -0.55
CA SER A 45 16.97 -13.23 0.36
C SER A 45 17.14 -14.14 1.58
N LEU A 46 16.04 -14.71 2.09
CA LEU A 46 16.02 -15.56 3.29
C LEU A 46 15.95 -17.06 2.96
N ASN A 47 16.11 -17.43 1.69
CA ASN A 47 16.05 -18.81 1.18
C ASN A 47 14.79 -19.59 1.63
N VAL A 48 13.64 -18.91 1.70
CA VAL A 48 12.39 -19.51 2.21
C VAL A 48 11.59 -20.16 1.08
N LYS A 49 11.52 -21.49 1.08
CA LYS A 49 10.75 -22.28 0.10
C LYS A 49 9.37 -22.75 0.61
N HIS A 50 9.22 -22.94 1.92
CA HIS A 50 7.99 -23.45 2.52
C HIS A 50 6.84 -22.43 2.51
N ASP A 51 5.59 -22.92 2.59
CA ASP A 51 4.37 -22.13 2.78
C ASP A 51 4.18 -20.97 1.76
N ALA A 52 4.66 -21.14 0.52
CA ALA A 52 4.65 -20.12 -0.53
C ALA A 52 3.25 -19.54 -0.77
N LEU A 53 2.29 -20.41 -1.11
CA LEU A 53 0.90 -20.02 -1.40
C LEU A 53 0.27 -19.24 -0.24
N LYS A 54 0.49 -19.71 1.00
CA LYS A 54 -0.05 -19.07 2.20
C LYS A 54 0.49 -17.65 2.39
N THR A 55 1.79 -17.44 2.17
CA THR A 55 2.37 -16.10 2.28
C THR A 55 1.94 -15.18 1.15
N TYR A 56 1.90 -15.66 -0.09
CA TYR A 56 1.45 -14.85 -1.23
C TYR A 56 -0.02 -14.48 -1.09
N ALA A 57 -0.91 -15.41 -0.74
CA ALA A 57 -2.32 -15.11 -0.50
C ALA A 57 -2.48 -14.01 0.57
N SER A 58 -1.75 -14.10 1.68
CA SER A 58 -1.78 -13.09 2.75
C SER A 58 -1.20 -11.75 2.31
N LEU A 59 -0.13 -11.74 1.50
CA LEU A 59 0.55 -10.53 1.03
C LEU A 59 -0.12 -9.89 -0.18
N THR A 60 -1.05 -10.58 -0.82
CA THR A 60 -1.96 -9.98 -1.79
C THR A 60 -3.18 -9.42 -1.07
N ALA A 61 -3.88 -10.23 -0.28
CA ALA A 61 -5.17 -9.85 0.29
C ALA A 61 -5.09 -8.76 1.36
N LEU A 62 -4.11 -8.81 2.27
CA LEU A 62 -4.03 -7.83 3.37
C LEU A 62 -3.62 -6.43 2.87
N PRO A 63 -2.60 -6.27 2.01
CA PRO A 63 -2.28 -4.97 1.42
C PRO A 63 -3.44 -4.40 0.57
N PHE A 64 -4.15 -5.26 -0.18
CA PHE A 64 -5.35 -4.85 -0.91
C PHE A 64 -6.41 -4.22 0.02
N LEU A 65 -6.86 -5.00 1.00
CA LEU A 65 -7.95 -4.59 1.90
C LEU A 65 -7.54 -3.40 2.76
N SER A 66 -6.32 -3.39 3.29
CA SER A 66 -5.82 -2.25 4.07
C SER A 66 -5.79 -0.97 3.26
N THR A 67 -5.36 -1.04 1.99
CA THR A 67 -5.33 0.15 1.12
C THR A 67 -6.74 0.68 0.88
N ILE A 68 -7.72 -0.19 0.58
CA ILE A 68 -9.13 0.24 0.39
C ILE A 68 -9.66 0.95 1.64
N VAL A 69 -9.55 0.30 2.80
CA VAL A 69 -10.12 0.80 4.04
C VAL A 69 -9.43 2.09 4.48
N THR A 70 -8.10 2.10 4.47
CA THR A 70 -7.32 3.25 4.93
C THR A 70 -7.48 4.44 3.98
N TYR A 71 -7.45 4.23 2.66
CA TYR A 71 -7.63 5.32 1.70
C TYR A 71 -9.04 5.91 1.78
N LYS A 72 -10.06 5.05 1.87
CA LYS A 72 -11.44 5.50 2.06
C LYS A 72 -11.59 6.35 3.31
N PHE A 73 -11.09 5.88 4.45
CA PHE A 73 -11.29 6.55 5.72
C PHE A 73 -10.45 7.83 5.89
N LEU A 74 -9.18 7.81 5.44
CA LEU A 74 -8.22 8.90 5.71
C LEU A 74 -8.10 9.94 4.59
N VAL A 75 -8.63 9.64 3.40
CA VAL A 75 -8.63 10.54 2.24
C VAL A 75 -10.07 10.90 1.89
N ILE A 76 -10.85 9.92 1.45
CA ILE A 76 -12.16 10.17 0.83
C ILE A 76 -13.17 10.72 1.84
N ASP A 77 -13.46 9.96 2.91
CA ASP A 77 -14.49 10.34 3.88
C ASP A 77 -14.11 11.67 4.59
N THR A 78 -12.81 11.93 4.76
CA THR A 78 -12.31 13.20 5.29
C THR A 78 -12.44 14.39 4.33
N LEU A 79 -12.35 14.16 3.01
CA LEU A 79 -12.59 15.19 2.00
C LEU A 79 -14.08 15.53 1.93
N TYR A 80 -14.95 14.53 1.92
CA TYR A 80 -16.40 14.75 1.90
C TYR A 80 -16.92 15.44 3.17
N SER A 81 -16.31 15.19 4.33
CA SER A 81 -16.70 15.85 5.59
C SER A 81 -16.16 17.28 5.73
N GLY A 82 -15.35 17.77 4.79
CA GLY A 82 -14.78 19.13 4.85
C GLY A 82 -13.79 19.35 5.99
N ASN A 83 -13.34 18.28 6.66
CA ASN A 83 -12.45 18.35 7.82
C ASN A 83 -10.99 18.67 7.47
N ILE A 84 -10.66 18.82 6.18
CA ILE A 84 -9.28 18.98 5.70
C ILE A 84 -9.24 20.09 4.63
N SER A 85 -8.19 20.92 4.67
CA SER A 85 -7.90 21.84 3.56
C SER A 85 -7.55 21.07 2.29
N LYS A 86 -8.03 21.56 1.14
CA LYS A 86 -7.76 20.94 -0.17
C LYS A 86 -6.25 20.71 -0.39
N ASP A 87 -5.41 21.62 0.08
CA ASP A 87 -3.95 21.57 -0.07
C ASP A 87 -3.30 20.35 0.61
N ASN A 88 -3.91 19.82 1.68
CA ASN A 88 -3.41 18.64 2.38
C ASN A 88 -3.86 17.31 1.75
N CYS A 89 -4.75 17.34 0.76
CA CYS A 89 -5.27 16.15 0.09
C CYS A 89 -4.16 15.37 -0.62
N VAL A 90 -3.33 16.07 -1.40
CA VAL A 90 -2.24 15.47 -2.19
C VAL A 90 -1.23 14.78 -1.27
N LEU A 91 -0.81 15.47 -0.22
CA LEU A 91 0.14 14.95 0.75
C LEU A 91 -0.41 13.73 1.48
N ARG A 92 -1.67 13.76 1.93
CA ARG A 92 -2.30 12.60 2.60
C ARG A 92 -2.46 11.42 1.67
N SER A 93 -2.95 11.62 0.45
CA SER A 93 -3.12 10.55 -0.53
C SER A 93 -1.77 9.89 -0.84
N SER A 94 -0.71 10.68 -1.03
CA SER A 94 0.66 10.17 -1.20
C SER A 94 1.16 9.39 0.03
N LEU A 95 0.97 9.92 1.25
CA LEU A 95 1.40 9.24 2.48
C LEU A 95 0.68 7.90 2.68
N VAL A 96 -0.64 7.88 2.51
CA VAL A 96 -1.44 6.64 2.62
C VAL A 96 -0.99 5.62 1.58
N SER A 97 -0.76 6.05 0.34
CA SER A 97 -0.28 5.19 -0.74
C SER A 97 1.08 4.57 -0.44
N ILE A 98 2.02 5.35 0.11
CA ILE A 98 3.36 4.84 0.50
C ILE A 98 3.26 3.88 1.69
N ILE A 99 2.49 4.24 2.72
CA ILE A 99 2.36 3.42 3.93
C ILE A 99 1.69 2.09 3.59
N CYS A 100 0.51 2.13 2.98
CA CYS A 100 -0.26 0.92 2.66
C CYS A 100 0.33 0.15 1.48
N GLY A 101 0.94 0.85 0.52
CA GLY A 101 1.46 0.26 -0.71
C GLY A 101 2.91 -0.22 -0.64
N VAL A 102 3.72 0.22 0.32
CA VAL A 102 5.15 -0.15 0.39
C VAL A 102 5.55 -0.59 1.78
N ILE A 103 5.35 0.26 2.78
CA ILE A 103 5.87 0.03 4.14
C ILE A 103 5.16 -1.17 4.77
N TYR A 104 3.83 -1.16 4.74
CA TYR A 104 2.99 -2.24 5.27
C TYR A 104 3.27 -3.60 4.60
N PRO A 105 3.20 -3.75 3.26
CA PRO A 105 3.50 -5.02 2.59
C PRO A 105 4.94 -5.49 2.84
N SER A 106 5.93 -4.59 2.85
CA SER A 106 7.33 -4.95 3.13
C SER A 106 7.51 -5.48 4.54
N GLY A 107 6.97 -4.78 5.55
CA GLY A 107 7.04 -5.19 6.95
C GLY A 107 6.30 -6.50 7.20
N LEU A 108 5.11 -6.65 6.60
CA LEU A 108 4.33 -7.89 6.67
C LEU A 108 5.09 -9.06 6.03
N ALA A 109 5.72 -8.86 4.88
CA ALA A 109 6.52 -9.87 4.20
C ALA A 109 7.75 -10.26 5.02
N PHE A 110 8.42 -9.28 5.63
CA PHE A 110 9.58 -9.52 6.49
C PHE A 110 9.19 -10.35 7.72
N SER A 111 8.09 -9.98 8.39
CA SER A 111 7.58 -10.71 9.56
C SER A 111 7.16 -12.15 9.22
N LYS A 112 6.38 -12.34 8.15
CA LYS A 112 5.92 -13.67 7.72
C LYS A 112 7.09 -14.57 7.32
N ASN A 113 8.03 -14.07 6.52
CA ASN A 113 9.19 -14.85 6.09
C ASN A 113 10.18 -15.09 7.24
N GLY A 114 10.41 -14.11 8.12
CA GLY A 114 11.25 -14.29 9.31
C GLY A 114 10.71 -15.39 10.24
N ARG A 115 9.39 -15.50 10.42
CA ARG A 115 8.80 -16.62 11.16
C ARG A 115 9.07 -17.97 10.51
N LEU A 116 9.04 -18.04 9.17
CA LEU A 116 9.35 -19.26 8.43
C LEU A 116 10.83 -19.63 8.53
N VAL A 117 11.72 -18.64 8.52
CA VAL A 117 13.16 -18.84 8.76
C VAL A 117 13.40 -19.52 10.11
N VAL A 118 12.77 -19.02 11.18
CA VAL A 118 12.92 -19.60 12.52
C VAL A 118 12.34 -21.02 12.58
N LYS A 119 11.18 -21.24 11.94
CA LYS A 119 10.49 -22.53 11.97
C LYS A 119 11.23 -23.63 11.20
N TYR A 120 11.81 -23.30 10.06
CA TYR A 120 12.39 -24.29 9.14
C TYR A 120 13.92 -24.17 9.01
N HIS A 121 14.57 -23.32 9.81
CA HIS A 121 16.02 -23.11 9.82
C HIS A 121 16.63 -22.88 8.42
N THR A 122 15.97 -22.07 7.59
CA THR A 122 16.37 -21.88 6.18
C THR A 122 17.65 -21.07 5.99
N VAL A 123 18.02 -20.27 7.00
CA VAL A 123 19.29 -19.53 7.08
C VAL A 123 19.89 -19.69 8.47
N PRO A 124 21.23 -19.66 8.62
CA PRO A 124 21.88 -19.78 9.91
C PRO A 124 21.41 -18.66 10.85
N LEU A 125 20.93 -19.04 12.03
CA LEU A 125 20.54 -18.10 13.06
C LEU A 125 21.81 -17.57 13.76
N PRO A 126 21.99 -16.25 13.93
CA PRO A 126 23.16 -15.73 14.61
C PRO A 126 23.16 -16.15 16.09
N GLN A 127 24.34 -16.49 16.62
CA GLN A 127 24.49 -17.06 17.98
C GLN A 127 24.16 -16.11 19.14
N LYS A 128 23.76 -14.85 18.91
CA LYS A 128 23.44 -13.88 19.97
C LYS A 128 22.42 -12.84 19.49
N GLY A 129 21.22 -12.81 20.06
CA GLY A 129 20.25 -11.69 20.22
C GLY A 129 19.96 -10.71 19.06
N ARG A 130 20.66 -10.78 17.94
CA ARG A 130 20.72 -9.82 16.82
C ARG A 130 20.17 -10.45 15.55
N VAL A 131 19.16 -11.30 15.72
CA VAL A 131 18.51 -12.05 14.64
C VAL A 131 17.91 -11.11 13.59
N LEU A 132 17.22 -10.06 14.05
CA LEU A 132 16.63 -9.05 13.16
C LEU A 132 17.68 -8.29 12.35
N LEU A 133 18.74 -7.81 13.00
CA LEU A 133 19.83 -7.08 12.34
C LEU A 133 20.50 -7.96 11.27
N HIS A 134 20.75 -9.24 11.61
CA HIS A 134 21.35 -10.18 10.67
C HIS A 134 20.47 -10.40 9.43
N TRP A 135 19.17 -10.61 9.61
CA TRP A 135 18.24 -10.75 8.48
C TRP A 135 18.11 -9.46 7.67
N PHE A 136 18.16 -8.29 8.32
CA PHE A 136 18.15 -7.01 7.63
C PHE A 136 19.37 -6.86 6.71
N LEU A 137 20.55 -7.25 7.21
CA LEU A 137 21.81 -7.24 6.44
C LEU A 137 21.74 -8.21 5.25
N LEU A 138 21.19 -9.41 5.42
CA LEU A 138 20.95 -10.38 4.34
C LEU A 138 20.03 -9.81 3.25
N CYS A 139 18.96 -9.12 3.64
CA CYS A 139 17.98 -8.56 2.72
C CYS A 139 18.41 -7.25 2.06
N HIS A 140 19.43 -6.56 2.61
CA HIS A 140 19.80 -5.19 2.22
C HIS A 140 20.04 -5.00 0.72
N LYS A 141 20.67 -5.96 0.04
CA LYS A 141 20.93 -5.85 -1.40
C LYS A 141 19.64 -5.91 -2.22
N ASN A 142 18.78 -6.88 -1.93
CA ASN A 142 17.60 -7.15 -2.74
C ASN A 142 16.44 -6.21 -2.39
N ILE A 143 16.37 -5.71 -1.14
CA ILE A 143 15.32 -4.76 -0.74
C ILE A 143 15.42 -3.42 -1.47
N LYS A 144 16.58 -3.09 -2.06
CA LYS A 144 16.71 -1.93 -2.97
C LYS A 144 15.75 -2.01 -4.16
N GLY A 145 15.34 -3.22 -4.57
CA GLY A 145 14.30 -3.42 -5.59
C GLY A 145 12.93 -2.86 -5.21
N MET A 146 12.66 -2.64 -3.91
CA MET A 146 11.44 -2.00 -3.43
C MET A 146 11.36 -0.50 -3.78
N VAL A 147 12.42 0.09 -4.34
CA VAL A 147 12.35 1.44 -4.92
C VAL A 147 11.35 1.52 -6.06
N ILE A 148 11.15 0.42 -6.82
CA ILE A 148 10.24 0.37 -7.95
C ILE A 148 8.79 0.61 -7.48
N PRO A 149 8.20 -0.24 -6.61
CA PRO A 149 6.86 0.02 -6.09
C PRO A 149 6.78 1.33 -5.31
N LEU A 150 7.87 1.81 -4.68
CA LEU A 150 7.88 3.13 -4.03
C LEU A 150 7.62 4.27 -5.02
N VAL A 151 8.30 4.28 -6.16
CA VAL A 151 8.09 5.30 -7.19
C VAL A 151 6.66 5.23 -7.74
N PHE A 152 6.17 4.04 -8.07
CA PHE A 152 4.82 3.87 -8.60
C PHE A 152 3.73 4.26 -7.58
N MET A 153 3.88 3.88 -6.30
CA MET A 153 2.93 4.23 -5.25
C MET A 153 2.90 5.73 -4.97
N THR A 154 4.06 6.37 -5.00
CA THR A 154 4.15 7.82 -4.86
C THR A 154 3.45 8.51 -6.04
N ALA A 155 3.71 8.05 -7.27
CA ALA A 155 3.03 8.58 -8.46
C ALA A 155 1.50 8.41 -8.37
N PHE A 156 1.00 7.20 -8.07
CA PHE A 156 -0.43 6.96 -7.95
C PHE A 156 -1.08 7.77 -6.83
N GLY A 157 -0.43 7.91 -5.67
CA GLY A 157 -0.92 8.75 -4.59
C GLY A 157 -0.95 10.24 -4.94
N LEU A 158 0.07 10.73 -5.66
CA LEU A 158 0.09 12.12 -6.15
C LEU A 158 -1.02 12.36 -7.17
N PHE A 159 -1.17 11.48 -8.17
CA PHE A 159 -2.22 11.60 -9.19
C PHE A 159 -3.62 11.52 -8.58
N GLY A 160 -3.88 10.55 -7.71
CA GLY A 160 -5.16 10.42 -7.02
C GLY A 160 -5.45 11.64 -6.14
N GLY A 161 -4.45 12.12 -5.40
CA GLY A 161 -4.56 13.34 -4.61
C GLY A 161 -4.87 14.59 -5.44
N LEU A 162 -4.23 14.75 -6.60
CA LEU A 162 -4.47 15.86 -7.53
C LEU A 162 -5.87 15.78 -8.18
N GLN A 163 -6.34 14.58 -8.51
CA GLN A 163 -7.71 14.38 -8.99
C GLN A 163 -8.73 14.81 -7.95
N HIS A 164 -8.57 14.40 -6.69
CA HIS A 164 -9.43 14.87 -5.61
C HIS A 164 -9.34 16.39 -5.41
N TYR A 165 -8.14 16.99 -5.51
CA TYR A 165 -7.99 18.45 -5.44
C TYR A 165 -8.78 19.20 -6.52
N GLY A 166 -8.83 18.67 -7.75
CA GLY A 166 -9.57 19.29 -8.85
C GLY A 166 -11.09 19.12 -8.75
N ILE A 167 -11.57 18.08 -8.06
CA ILE A 167 -13.00 17.78 -7.91
C ILE A 167 -13.62 18.51 -6.72
N PHE A 168 -12.90 18.63 -5.60
CA PHE A 168 -13.40 19.21 -4.36
C PHE A 168 -13.10 20.69 -4.25
#